data_AF-A0A7C3RFJ4-F1
#
_entry.id   AF-A0A7C3RFJ4-F1
#
_cell.length_a   1.000
_cell.length_b   1.000
_cell.length_c   1.000
_cell.angle_alpha   90.00
_cell.angle_beta   90.00
_cell.angle_gamma   90.00
#
_symmetry.space_group_name_H-M   'P 1'
#
loop_
_entity.id
_entity.type
_entity.pdbx_description
1 polymer ?
#
loop_
_entity_poly.entity_id
_entity_poly.type
_entity_poly.pdbx_seq_one_letter_code
_entity_poly.pdbx_strand_id
1 'polypeptide(L)'
;MHVPKEPITLAPKQIEELNLKLSALRHDIANHLTVIVTAAEMAANTSEKARQHLTLLFQQVPKIKDAVNGFTAEFDRTLGIKRS
;
A
#
# COMPACT_ATOMS: atom_id res chain seq x y z
N MET A 1 19.86 5.88 5.89
CA MET A 1 19.48 4.54 5.38
C MET A 1 20.66 3.57 5.47
N HIS A 2 20.44 2.40 6.05
CA HIS A 2 21.39 1.28 6.08
C HIS A 2 20.89 0.17 5.15
N VAL A 3 21.74 -0.24 4.21
CA VAL A 3 21.48 -1.34 3.28
C VAL A 3 22.61 -2.38 3.47
N PRO A 4 22.29 -3.68 3.49
CA PRO A 4 23.28 -4.75 3.58
C PRO A 4 24.35 -4.63 2.48
N LYS A 5 25.61 -4.85 2.86
CA LYS A 5 26.77 -4.78 1.94
C LYS A 5 27.19 -6.14 1.40
N GLU A 6 26.71 -7.21 2.02
CA GLU A 6 26.98 -8.59 1.63
C GLU A 6 25.72 -9.21 1.03
N PRO A 7 25.86 -10.25 0.18
CA PRO A 7 24.72 -10.98 -0.36
C PRO A 7 23.80 -11.50 0.76
N ILE A 8 22.51 -11.32 0.57
CA ILE A 8 21.49 -11.92 1.45
C ILE A 8 20.97 -13.18 0.78
N THR A 9 21.11 -14.30 1.47
CA THR A 9 20.48 -15.56 1.08
C THR A 9 19.12 -15.67 1.76
N LEU A 10 18.06 -15.74 0.97
CA LEU A 10 16.71 -16.01 1.46
C LEU A 10 16.34 -17.47 1.22
N ALA A 11 15.72 -18.10 2.22
CA ALA A 11 15.10 -19.40 2.05
C ALA A 11 13.89 -19.29 1.10
N PRO A 12 13.58 -20.33 0.31
CA PRO A 12 12.41 -20.32 -0.58
C PRO A 12 11.10 -19.91 0.11
N LYS A 13 10.90 -20.35 1.37
CA LYS A 13 9.75 -19.97 2.20
C LYS A 13 9.68 -18.46 2.47
N GLN A 14 10.81 -17.81 2.70
CA GLN A 14 10.84 -16.36 2.91
C GLN A 14 10.49 -15.59 1.64
N ILE A 15 10.89 -16.12 0.48
CA ILE A 15 10.53 -15.54 -0.84
C ILE A 15 9.02 -15.68 -1.07
N GLU A 16 8.46 -16.86 -0.80
CA GLU A 16 7.02 -17.11 -0.91
C GLU A 16 6.21 -16.18 -0.01
N GLU A 17 6.58 -16.07 1.27
CA GLU A 17 5.91 -15.18 2.23
C GLU A 17 5.98 -13.70 1.78
N LEU A 18 7.14 -13.25 1.28
CA LEU A 18 7.30 -11.88 0.79
C LEU A 18 6.44 -11.64 -0.46
N ASN A 19 6.38 -12.61 -1.38
CA ASN A 19 5.57 -12.53 -2.59
C ASN A 19 4.06 -12.52 -2.27
N LEU A 20 3.61 -13.32 -1.31
CA LEU A 20 2.23 -13.30 -0.84
C LEU A 20 1.85 -11.93 -0.26
N LYS A 21 2.73 -11.34 0.57
CA LYS A 21 2.51 -10.00 1.13
C LYS A 21 2.51 -8.92 0.04
N LEU A 22 3.34 -9.05 -0.99
CA LEU A 22 3.32 -8.14 -2.15
C LEU A 22 2.02 -8.26 -2.94
N SER A 23 1.53 -9.48 -3.16
CA SER A 23 0.25 -9.72 -3.83
C SER A 23 -0.91 -9.10 -3.06
N ALA A 24 -0.94 -9.29 -1.73
CA ALA A 24 -1.92 -8.68 -0.84
C ALA A 24 -1.88 -7.14 -0.91
N LEU A 25 -0.67 -6.55 -0.81
CA LEU A 25 -0.51 -5.09 -0.96
C LEU A 25 -1.07 -4.59 -2.30
N ARG A 26 -0.73 -5.24 -3.41
CA ARG A 26 -1.21 -4.86 -4.74
C ARG A 26 -2.73 -4.90 -4.82
N HIS A 27 -3.33 -5.94 -4.26
CA HIS A 27 -4.78 -6.08 -4.18
C HIS A 27 -5.41 -4.95 -3.36
N ASP A 28 -4.89 -4.66 -2.17
CA ASP A 28 -5.43 -3.63 -1.28
C ASP A 28 -5.33 -2.23 -1.88
N ILE A 29 -4.17 -1.90 -2.47
CA ILE A 29 -3.99 -0.63 -3.20
C ILE A 29 -4.98 -0.53 -4.35
N ALA A 30 -5.11 -1.59 -5.18
CA ALA A 30 -6.03 -1.57 -6.31
C ALA A 30 -7.47 -1.32 -5.86
N ASN A 31 -7.92 -1.99 -4.80
CA ASN A 31 -9.25 -1.80 -4.23
C ASN A 31 -9.47 -0.36 -3.72
N HIS A 32 -8.50 0.20 -2.99
CA HIS A 32 -8.60 1.59 -2.53
C HIS A 32 -8.59 2.60 -3.69
N LEU A 33 -7.80 2.35 -4.74
CA LEU A 33 -7.79 3.19 -5.94
C LEU A 33 -9.13 3.16 -6.67
N THR A 34 -9.78 2.00 -6.78
CA THR A 34 -11.14 1.90 -7.33
C THR A 34 -12.10 2.82 -6.56
N VAL A 35 -12.09 2.78 -5.23
CA VAL A 35 -12.95 3.64 -4.39
C VAL A 35 -12.64 5.12 -4.60
N ILE A 36 -11.36 5.50 -4.67
CA ILE A 36 -10.91 6.87 -4.92
C ILE A 36 -11.44 7.36 -6.27
N VAL A 37 -11.26 6.58 -7.33
CA VAL A 37 -11.69 6.94 -8.70
C VAL A 37 -13.20 7.12 -8.74
N THR A 38 -13.97 6.16 -8.22
CA THR A 38 -15.43 6.24 -8.18
C THR A 38 -15.90 7.48 -7.38
N ALA A 39 -15.31 7.73 -6.21
CA ALA A 39 -15.67 8.89 -5.41
C ALA A 39 -15.31 10.22 -6.11
N ALA A 40 -14.18 10.29 -6.82
CA ALA A 40 -13.79 11.46 -7.59
C ALA A 40 -14.76 11.71 -8.76
N GLU A 41 -15.13 10.66 -9.50
CA GLU A 41 -16.11 10.75 -10.59
C GLU A 41 -17.47 11.22 -10.09
N MET A 42 -17.96 10.68 -8.96
CA MET A 42 -19.24 11.11 -8.37
C MET A 42 -19.18 12.56 -7.88
N ALA A 43 -18.07 12.98 -7.26
CA ALA A 43 -17.89 14.36 -6.82
C ALA A 43 -17.84 15.35 -7.99
N ALA A 44 -17.24 14.96 -9.12
CA ALA A 44 -17.16 15.78 -10.32
C ALA A 44 -18.50 15.92 -11.05
N ASN A 45 -19.33 14.86 -11.05
CA ASN A 45 -20.58 14.81 -11.82
C ASN A 45 -21.84 15.12 -11.00
N THR A 46 -21.77 15.19 -9.67
CA THR A 46 -22.95 15.40 -8.80
C THR A 46 -22.64 16.35 -7.65
N SER A 47 -23.17 17.58 -7.72
CA SER A 47 -22.88 18.66 -6.76
C SER A 47 -23.47 18.43 -5.36
N GLU A 48 -24.60 17.74 -5.26
CA GLU A 48 -25.37 17.63 -4.01
C GLU A 48 -24.68 16.78 -2.93
N LYS A 49 -23.87 15.80 -3.33
CA LYS A 49 -23.12 14.91 -2.42
C LYS A 49 -21.60 15.00 -2.58
N ALA A 50 -21.09 15.96 -3.34
CA ALA A 50 -19.66 16.09 -3.65
C ALA A 50 -18.77 16.09 -2.39
N ARG A 51 -19.20 16.76 -1.31
CA ARG A 51 -18.45 16.79 -0.03
C ARG A 51 -18.35 15.40 0.64
N GLN A 52 -19.41 14.59 0.56
CA GLN A 52 -19.40 13.23 1.11
C GLN A 52 -18.47 12.32 0.31
N HIS A 53 -18.50 12.44 -1.03
CA HIS A 53 -17.60 11.67 -1.90
C HIS A 53 -16.14 12.07 -1.71
N LEU A 54 -15.83 13.37 -1.61
CA LEU A 54 -14.48 13.84 -1.27
C LEU A 54 -14.01 13.29 0.08
N THR A 55 -14.90 13.22 1.07
CA THR A 55 -14.57 12.62 2.38
C THR A 55 -14.20 11.15 2.25
N LEU A 56 -14.99 10.36 1.49
CA LEU A 56 -14.71 8.94 1.24
C LEU A 56 -13.37 8.73 0.54
N LEU A 57 -13.02 9.61 -0.40
CA LEU A 57 -11.74 9.62 -1.09
C LEU A 57 -10.58 9.86 -0.11
N PHE A 58 -10.66 10.95 0.68
CA PHE A 58 -9.61 11.28 1.64
C PHE A 58 -9.39 10.19 2.70
N GLN A 59 -10.43 9.43 3.05
CA GLN A 59 -10.33 8.29 3.95
C GLN A 59 -9.55 7.10 3.37
N GLN A 60 -9.41 6.96 2.05
CA GLN A 60 -8.62 5.87 1.46
C GLN A 60 -7.11 6.15 1.48
N VAL A 61 -6.71 7.42 1.41
CA VAL A 61 -5.31 7.85 1.42
C VAL A 61 -4.51 7.28 2.61
N PRO A 62 -4.95 7.42 3.88
CA PRO A 62 -4.22 6.84 5.01
C PRO A 62 -4.16 5.32 4.94
N LYS A 63 -5.20 4.64 4.44
CA LYS A 63 -5.21 3.17 4.33
C LYS A 63 -4.19 2.66 3.32
N ILE A 64 -4.05 3.34 2.18
CA ILE A 64 -2.99 3.05 1.19
C ILE A 64 -1.62 3.25 1.84
N LYS A 65 -1.43 4.37 2.55
CA LYS A 65 -0.17 4.66 3.26
C LYS A 65 0.16 3.56 4.28
N ASP A 66 -0.82 3.13 5.06
CA ASP A 66 -0.63 2.10 6.08
C ASP A 66 -0.30 0.73 5.46
N ALA A 67 -0.98 0.35 4.37
CA ALA A 67 -0.67 -0.88 3.64
C ALA A 67 0.77 -0.84 3.08
N VAL A 68 1.16 0.26 2.46
CA VAL A 68 2.53 0.46 1.93
C VAL A 68 3.57 0.42 3.05
N ASN A 69 3.30 1.07 4.18
CA ASN A 69 4.19 1.07 5.34
C ASN A 69 4.32 -0.32 5.96
N GLY A 70 3.23 -1.07 6.05
CA GLY A 70 3.22 -2.44 6.57
C GLY A 70 4.08 -3.38 5.73
N PHE A 71 3.89 -3.37 4.40
CA PHE A 71 4.72 -4.15 3.49
C PHE A 71 6.18 -3.70 3.52
N THR A 72 6.41 -2.39 3.53
CA THR A 72 7.76 -1.80 3.63
C THR A 72 8.49 -2.31 4.86
N ALA A 73 7.84 -2.32 6.03
CA ALA A 73 8.46 -2.78 7.27
C ALA A 73 8.82 -4.27 7.20
N GLU A 74 7.99 -5.08 6.54
CA GLU A 74 8.30 -6.49 6.31
C GLU A 74 9.47 -6.67 5.32
N PHE A 75 9.42 -5.97 4.20
CA PHE A 75 10.46 -6.00 3.17
C PHE A 75 11.81 -5.62 3.77
N ASP A 76 11.83 -4.52 4.52
CA ASP A 76 13.03 -4.04 5.18
C ASP A 76 13.54 -5.05 6.21
N ARG A 77 12.65 -5.67 7.00
CA ARG A 77 13.03 -6.71 7.97
C ARG A 77 13.64 -7.93 7.29
N THR A 78 12.99 -8.44 6.25
CA THR A 78 13.44 -9.63 5.51
C THR A 78 14.79 -9.40 4.83
N LEU A 79 15.05 -8.17 4.39
CA LEU A 79 16.30 -7.79 3.75
C LEU A 79 17.30 -7.10 4.68
N GLY A 80 17.07 -7.02 5.99
CA GLY A 80 17.99 -6.35 6.92
C GLY A 80 18.23 -4.85 6.62
N ILE A 81 17.29 -4.17 5.97
CA ILE A 81 17.34 -2.74 5.66
C ILE A 81 16.87 -1.94 6.87
N LYS A 82 17.53 -0.83 7.19
CA LYS A 82 17.02 0.16 8.16
C LYS A 82 16.83 1.51 7.50
N ARG A 83 15.58 1.98 7.50
CA ARG A 83 15.23 3.35 7.07
C ARG A 83 15.44 4.31 8.25
N SER A 84 15.93 5.51 7.93
CA SER A 84 16.21 6.63 8.85
C SER A 84 15.07 7.62 8.82
#